data_AF-A0A803JUY5-F1
#
_entry.id   AF-A0A803JUY5-F1
#
_cell.length_a   1.000
_cell.length_b   1.000
_cell.length_c   1.000
_cell.angle_alpha   90.00
_cell.angle_beta   90.00
_cell.angle_gamma   90.00
#
_symmetry.space_group_name_H-M   'P 1'
#
loop_
_entity.id
_entity.type
_entity.pdbx_description
1 polymer ?
#
loop_
_entity_poly.entity_id
_entity_poly.type
_entity_poly.pdbx_seq_one_letter_code
_entity_poly.pdbx_strand_id
1 'polypeptide(L)'
;MSEQPQVELFVKAANDGQSIGNCPFSQRLFMVLWLKGVTFNVTTVDMKKKPDILKDLAPGAQPPFLLFAGEVRTDTNKIEEFLEETLCPPKYPKLACRNQESNTAGLDVFARFSAYIKNSNPAPNQSVEKGLLKALKVLDIYLNTPQIDEIDENSAEDEPVSNRKFLDGNELTLADCNLLPKLNIVQVVCEHFRGFKIPAEFTGIHRYLQNAYKREEFASTCPDAAEIEVNEGRKPAFREKRNLTRNEWALHPCCGKGSPLLPGKRSKWTGRPGTGTA
;
A
#
# COMPACT_ATOMS: atom_id res chain seq x y z
N MET A 1 12.81 -33.21 -5.93
CA MET A 1 12.31 -32.14 -5.04
C MET A 1 12.49 -30.83 -5.79
N SER A 2 11.42 -30.14 -6.19
CA SER A 2 11.56 -28.87 -6.91
C SER A 2 12.06 -27.80 -5.94
N GLU A 3 13.27 -27.33 -6.17
CA GLU A 3 13.90 -26.25 -5.41
C GLU A 3 12.98 -25.01 -5.48
N GLN A 4 12.59 -24.45 -4.33
CA GLN A 4 11.81 -23.22 -4.33
C GLN A 4 12.69 -22.08 -4.84
N PRO A 5 12.19 -21.21 -5.75
CA PRO A 5 13.00 -20.11 -6.25
C PRO A 5 13.42 -19.21 -5.10
N GLN A 6 14.67 -18.77 -5.10
CA GLN A 6 15.13 -17.77 -4.15
C GLN A 6 14.47 -16.43 -4.51
N VAL A 7 13.63 -15.92 -3.61
CA VAL A 7 12.94 -14.64 -3.76
C VAL A 7 13.40 -13.68 -2.67
N GLU A 8 13.93 -12.52 -3.06
CA GLU A 8 14.32 -11.46 -2.13
C GLU A 8 13.83 -10.10 -2.64
N LEU A 9 12.96 -9.47 -1.86
CA LEU A 9 12.41 -8.15 -2.14
C LEU A 9 13.23 -7.09 -1.43
N PHE A 10 13.71 -6.11 -2.18
CA PHE A 10 14.42 -4.96 -1.64
C PHE A 10 13.48 -3.77 -1.54
N VAL A 11 13.26 -3.26 -0.33
CA VAL A 11 12.31 -2.18 -0.04
C VAL A 11 13.04 -0.96 0.49
N LYS A 12 12.41 0.22 0.38
CA LYS A 12 12.97 1.44 0.96
C LYS A 12 13.01 1.32 2.49
N ALA A 13 14.16 1.62 3.10
CA ALA A 13 14.25 1.72 4.56
C ALA A 13 13.62 3.02 5.08
N ALA A 14 13.13 2.98 6.31
CA ALA A 14 12.69 4.14 7.06
C ALA A 14 13.87 5.04 7.45
N ASN A 15 13.58 6.12 8.19
CA ASN A 15 14.60 7.09 8.60
C ASN A 15 15.68 6.53 9.53
N ASP A 16 15.40 5.46 10.26
CA ASP A 16 16.37 4.72 11.08
C ASP A 16 17.37 3.89 10.24
N GLY A 17 17.10 3.74 8.94
CA GLY A 17 17.88 2.93 8.00
C GLY A 17 17.68 1.43 8.15
N GLN A 18 16.67 0.98 8.91
CA GLN A 18 16.48 -0.42 9.30
C GLN A 18 15.03 -0.89 9.07
N SER A 19 14.05 -0.15 9.57
CA SER A 19 12.63 -0.53 9.47
C SER A 19 12.06 -0.25 8.08
N ILE A 20 10.84 -0.74 7.82
CA ILE A 20 10.15 -0.56 6.54
C ILE A 20 9.79 0.93 6.40
N GLY A 21 10.29 1.57 5.35
CA GLY A 21 10.02 2.99 5.09
C GLY A 21 8.72 3.22 4.33
N ASN A 22 8.21 4.45 4.41
CA ASN A 22 7.04 4.85 3.63
C ASN A 22 7.36 4.86 2.11
N CYS A 23 6.84 3.83 1.43
CA CYS A 23 6.86 3.64 -0.02
C CYS A 23 5.68 2.75 -0.46
N PRO A 24 4.62 3.29 -1.10
CA PRO A 24 3.45 2.51 -1.47
C PRO A 24 3.77 1.42 -2.50
N PHE A 25 4.79 1.63 -3.33
CA PHE A 25 5.25 0.64 -4.31
C PHE A 25 5.95 -0.55 -3.66
N SER A 26 6.73 -0.31 -2.60
CA SER A 26 7.38 -1.37 -1.84
C SER A 26 6.34 -2.20 -1.10
N GLN A 27 5.37 -1.54 -0.45
CA GLN A 27 4.28 -2.23 0.24
C GLN A 27 3.44 -3.06 -0.74
N ARG A 28 3.12 -2.54 -1.94
CA ARG A 28 2.41 -3.28 -3.00
C ARG A 28 3.05 -4.63 -3.30
N LEU A 29 4.35 -4.64 -3.62
CA LEU A 29 5.05 -5.89 -3.96
C LEU A 29 5.20 -6.84 -2.76
N PHE A 30 5.32 -6.29 -1.55
CA PHE A 30 5.33 -7.09 -0.34
C PHE A 30 3.99 -7.81 -0.15
N MET A 31 2.87 -7.10 -0.27
CA MET A 31 1.53 -7.69 -0.22
C MET A 31 1.35 -8.78 -1.28
N VAL A 32 1.78 -8.54 -2.53
CA VAL A 32 1.70 -9.53 -3.62
C VAL A 32 2.45 -10.82 -3.26
N LEU A 33 3.71 -10.72 -2.82
CA LEU A 33 4.50 -11.90 -2.43
C LEU A 33 3.89 -12.64 -1.24
N TRP A 34 3.32 -11.91 -0.28
CA TRP A 34 2.64 -12.51 0.86
C TRP A 34 1.39 -13.29 0.42
N LEU A 35 0.53 -12.68 -0.38
CA LEU A 35 -0.69 -13.31 -0.91
C LEU A 35 -0.39 -14.50 -1.82
N LYS A 36 0.74 -14.48 -2.54
CA LYS A 36 1.20 -15.62 -3.33
C LYS A 36 1.58 -16.83 -2.47
N GLY A 37 1.83 -16.67 -1.17
CA GLY A 37 2.21 -17.79 -0.30
C GLY A 37 3.63 -18.32 -0.56
N VAL A 38 4.46 -17.58 -1.30
CA VAL A 38 5.86 -17.95 -1.53
C VAL A 38 6.71 -17.62 -0.30
N THR A 39 7.81 -18.35 -0.11
CA THR A 39 8.83 -17.98 0.88
C THR A 39 9.74 -16.93 0.26
N PHE A 40 9.89 -15.78 0.91
CA PHE A 40 10.76 -14.71 0.42
C PHE A 40 11.46 -13.99 1.57
N ASN A 41 12.55 -13.31 1.27
CA ASN A 41 13.20 -12.41 2.21
C ASN A 41 12.85 -10.96 1.87
N VAL A 42 12.78 -10.12 2.89
CA VAL A 42 12.72 -8.66 2.73
C VAL A 42 13.99 -8.04 3.27
N THR A 43 14.62 -7.21 2.44
CA THR A 43 15.83 -6.45 2.76
C THR A 43 15.54 -4.97 2.60
N THR A 44 15.68 -4.21 3.69
CA THR A 44 15.51 -2.75 3.68
C THR A 44 16.77 -2.06 3.17
N VAL A 45 16.60 -1.04 2.33
CA VAL A 45 17.69 -0.32 1.68
C VAL A 45 17.74 1.12 2.19
N ASP A 46 18.80 1.46 2.91
CA ASP A 46 19.12 2.84 3.27
C ASP A 46 19.69 3.58 2.05
N MET A 47 18.87 4.48 1.50
CA MET A 47 19.19 5.31 0.34
C MET A 47 20.36 6.28 0.58
N LYS A 48 20.70 6.59 1.84
CA LYS A 48 21.82 7.48 2.20
C LYS A 48 23.14 6.73 2.25
N LYS A 49 23.12 5.47 2.69
CA LYS A 49 24.32 4.66 2.93
C LYS A 49 24.60 3.63 1.83
N LYS A 50 23.77 3.59 0.77
CA LYS A 50 23.85 2.70 -0.42
C LYS A 50 24.81 1.52 -0.21
N PRO A 51 24.34 0.43 0.42
CA PRO A 51 25.18 -0.72 0.74
C PRO A 51 25.98 -1.19 -0.48
N ASP A 52 27.27 -1.50 -0.29
CA ASP A 52 28.14 -1.91 -1.39
C ASP A 52 27.59 -3.13 -2.15
N ILE A 53 26.87 -4.03 -1.46
CA ILE A 53 26.20 -5.18 -2.08
C ILE A 53 25.21 -4.80 -3.19
N LEU A 54 24.63 -3.59 -3.13
CA LEU A 54 23.71 -3.10 -4.17
C LEU A 54 24.44 -2.62 -5.41
N LYS A 55 25.71 -2.21 -5.30
CA LYS A 55 26.50 -1.77 -6.45
C LYS A 55 26.76 -2.94 -7.40
N ASP A 56 27.04 -4.12 -6.84
CA ASP A 56 27.31 -5.32 -7.62
C ASP A 56 26.03 -6.04 -8.03
N LEU A 57 25.03 -6.11 -7.13
CA LEU A 57 23.78 -6.83 -7.38
C LEU A 57 22.89 -6.09 -8.38
N ALA A 58 22.67 -4.78 -8.17
CA ALA A 58 21.69 -4.00 -8.93
C ALA A 58 22.21 -2.55 -9.16
N PRO A 59 23.24 -2.37 -10.00
CA PRO A 59 23.88 -1.06 -10.18
C PRO A 59 22.85 -0.01 -10.62
N GLY A 60 22.65 1.02 -9.78
CA GLY A 60 21.75 2.13 -10.08
C GLY A 60 20.26 1.87 -9.82
N ALA A 61 19.85 0.63 -9.50
CA ALA A 61 18.47 0.32 -9.19
C ALA A 61 17.98 1.08 -7.95
N GLN A 62 16.76 1.59 -8.03
CA GLN A 62 16.08 2.25 -6.91
C GLN A 62 15.05 1.27 -6.32
N PRO A 63 14.92 1.17 -4.98
CA PRO A 63 13.85 0.40 -4.37
C PRO A 63 12.45 0.93 -4.78
N PRO A 64 11.45 0.03 -4.96
CA PRO A 64 11.58 -1.42 -4.81
C PRO A 64 12.15 -2.11 -6.05
N PHE A 65 12.92 -3.17 -5.82
CA PHE A 65 13.34 -4.13 -6.85
C PHE A 65 13.35 -5.55 -6.27
N LEU A 66 13.31 -6.55 -7.14
CA LEU A 66 13.19 -7.96 -6.79
C LEU A 66 14.42 -8.72 -7.30
N LEU A 67 15.00 -9.58 -6.45
CA LEU A 67 15.94 -10.61 -6.88
C LEU A 67 15.17 -11.93 -6.91
N PHE A 68 15.00 -12.50 -8.11
CA PHE A 68 14.28 -13.76 -8.31
C PHE A 68 15.19 -14.75 -9.03
N ALA A 69 15.51 -15.87 -8.35
CA ALA A 69 16.40 -16.91 -8.87
C ALA A 69 17.73 -16.38 -9.43
N GLY A 70 18.30 -15.35 -8.80
CA GLY A 70 19.56 -14.71 -9.20
C GLY A 70 19.41 -13.57 -10.20
N GLU A 71 18.22 -13.34 -10.78
CA GLU A 71 17.96 -12.24 -11.70
C GLU A 71 17.35 -11.03 -10.99
N VAL A 72 17.92 -9.84 -11.23
CA VAL A 72 17.36 -8.59 -10.73
C VAL A 72 16.26 -8.10 -11.67
N ARG A 73 15.11 -7.78 -11.08
CA ARG A 73 13.95 -7.19 -11.75
C ARG A 73 13.64 -5.83 -11.13
N THR A 74 13.47 -4.84 -11.98
CA THR A 74 13.13 -3.46 -11.63
C THR A 74 11.80 -3.09 -12.27
N ASP A 75 11.23 -1.93 -11.90
CA ASP A 75 9.89 -1.46 -12.26
C ASP A 75 8.78 -2.25 -11.56
N THR A 76 8.00 -1.56 -10.73
CA THR A 76 6.99 -2.18 -9.87
C THR A 76 5.91 -2.91 -10.66
N ASN A 77 5.49 -2.37 -11.81
CA ASN A 77 4.42 -2.99 -12.61
C ASN A 77 4.94 -4.24 -13.31
N LYS A 78 6.15 -4.17 -13.90
CA LYS A 78 6.79 -5.33 -14.54
C LYS A 78 7.10 -6.46 -13.54
N ILE A 79 7.50 -6.11 -12.32
CA ILE A 79 7.72 -7.10 -11.26
C ILE A 79 6.40 -7.78 -10.88
N GLU A 80 5.31 -7.02 -10.73
CA GLU A 80 4.00 -7.60 -10.42
C GLU A 80 3.50 -8.54 -11.53
N GLU A 81 3.56 -8.10 -12.79
CA GLU A 81 3.21 -8.92 -13.97
C GLU A 81 4.00 -10.23 -13.97
N PHE A 82 5.33 -10.14 -13.79
CA PHE A 82 6.20 -11.30 -13.71
C PHE A 82 5.83 -12.25 -12.56
N LEU A 83 5.52 -11.72 -11.37
CA LEU A 83 5.13 -12.54 -10.22
C LEU A 83 3.78 -13.22 -10.45
N GLU A 84 2.82 -12.56 -11.10
CA GLU A 84 1.51 -13.14 -11.42
C GLU A 84 1.65 -14.29 -12.45
N GLU A 85 2.48 -14.10 -13.48
CA GLU A 85 2.74 -15.12 -14.51
C GLU A 85 3.55 -16.31 -13.98
N THR A 86 4.58 -16.04 -13.17
CA THR A 86 5.54 -17.06 -12.70
C THR A 86 5.03 -17.84 -11.50
N LEU A 87 4.36 -17.17 -10.56
CA LEU A 87 3.79 -17.78 -9.37
C LEU A 87 2.29 -18.04 -9.61
N CYS A 88 1.98 -19.01 -10.46
CA CYS A 88 0.61 -19.30 -10.90
C CYS A 88 0.08 -20.66 -10.40
N PRO A 89 -1.24 -20.93 -10.57
CA PRO A 89 -1.85 -22.21 -10.22
C PRO A 89 -1.21 -23.40 -10.97
N PRO A 90 -1.21 -24.61 -10.39
CA PRO A 90 -1.89 -25.02 -9.15
C PRO A 90 -1.10 -24.72 -7.87
N LYS A 91 0.16 -24.27 -7.97
CA LYS A 91 1.04 -24.13 -6.81
C LYS A 91 0.78 -22.85 -6.00
N TYR A 92 0.43 -21.77 -6.68
CA TYR A 92 0.21 -20.46 -6.08
C TYR A 92 -1.13 -19.88 -6.58
N PRO A 93 -1.82 -19.04 -5.78
CA PRO A 93 -3.10 -18.47 -6.17
C PRO A 93 -2.94 -17.45 -7.31
N LYS A 94 -3.97 -17.34 -8.17
CA LYS A 94 -4.12 -16.23 -9.11
C LYS A 94 -4.63 -15.01 -8.34
N LEU A 95 -3.98 -13.85 -8.49
CA LEU A 95 -4.33 -12.61 -7.78
C LEU A 95 -4.91 -11.53 -8.70
N ALA A 96 -4.80 -11.70 -10.02
CA ALA A 96 -5.39 -10.78 -10.98
C ALA A 96 -6.92 -10.67 -10.80
N CYS A 97 -7.44 -9.45 -10.90
CA CYS A 97 -8.88 -9.19 -10.83
C CYS A 97 -9.63 -9.93 -11.93
N ARG A 98 -10.86 -10.34 -11.61
CA ARG A 98 -11.83 -10.90 -12.53
C ARG A 98 -12.54 -9.77 -13.30
N ASN A 99 -12.85 -8.66 -12.63
CA ASN A 99 -13.47 -7.49 -13.25
C ASN A 99 -12.42 -6.45 -13.63
N GLN A 100 -12.43 -6.00 -14.88
CA GLN A 100 -11.46 -5.02 -15.38
C GLN A 100 -11.61 -3.65 -14.69
N GLU A 101 -12.83 -3.28 -14.27
CA GLU A 101 -13.09 -2.05 -13.53
C GLU A 101 -12.40 -2.02 -12.16
N SER A 102 -12.20 -3.17 -11.53
CA SER A 102 -11.46 -3.29 -10.25
C SER A 102 -10.02 -2.76 -10.39
N ASN A 103 -9.40 -2.95 -11.56
CA ASN A 103 -8.03 -2.50 -11.82
C ASN A 103 -7.91 -0.97 -11.96
N THR A 104 -9.01 -0.29 -12.28
CA THR A 104 -9.03 1.16 -12.55
C THR A 104 -9.68 1.98 -11.44
N ALA A 105 -10.47 1.33 -10.57
CA ALA A 105 -11.11 1.96 -9.42
C ALA A 105 -10.10 2.67 -8.51
N GLY A 106 -10.30 3.97 -8.29
CA GLY A 106 -9.48 4.77 -7.36
C GLY A 106 -8.06 5.11 -7.83
N LEU A 107 -7.69 4.84 -9.09
CA LEU A 107 -6.34 5.14 -9.60
C LEU A 107 -5.96 6.63 -9.55
N ASP A 108 -6.93 7.53 -9.69
CA ASP A 108 -6.70 8.98 -9.69
C ASP A 108 -6.65 9.60 -8.28
N VAL A 109 -7.11 8.88 -7.25
CA VAL A 109 -7.16 9.34 -5.85
C VAL A 109 -5.80 9.84 -5.38
N PHE A 110 -4.73 9.08 -5.62
CA PHE A 110 -3.39 9.45 -5.15
C PHE A 110 -2.81 10.68 -5.87
N ALA A 111 -3.17 10.88 -7.14
CA ALA A 111 -2.77 12.06 -7.89
C ALA A 111 -3.51 13.32 -7.38
N ARG A 112 -4.83 13.19 -7.09
CA ARG A 112 -5.62 14.27 -6.48
C ARG A 112 -5.14 14.60 -5.06
N PHE A 113 -4.87 13.60 -4.26
CA PHE A 113 -4.22 13.75 -2.95
C PHE A 113 -2.89 14.50 -3.07
N SER A 114 -2.03 14.10 -4.01
CA SER A 114 -0.73 14.73 -4.22
C SER A 114 -0.87 16.22 -4.57
N ALA A 115 -1.87 16.59 -5.38
CA ALA A 115 -2.16 17.98 -5.70
C ALA A 115 -2.70 18.74 -4.48
N TYR A 116 -3.65 18.16 -3.74
CA TYR A 116 -4.25 18.75 -2.54
C TYR A 116 -3.21 19.02 -1.45
N ILE A 117 -2.41 18.02 -1.12
CA ILE A 117 -1.52 18.08 0.03
C ILE A 117 -0.37 19.05 -0.20
N LYS A 118 0.16 19.11 -1.43
CA LYS A 118 1.26 20.00 -1.85
C LYS A 118 0.82 21.44 -2.10
N ASN A 119 -0.48 21.73 -2.19
CA ASN A 119 -0.96 23.07 -2.45
C ASN A 119 -0.67 24.02 -1.27
N SER A 120 0.21 24.99 -1.46
CA SER A 120 0.50 26.04 -0.48
C SER A 120 -0.36 27.29 -0.66
N ASN A 121 -1.00 27.46 -1.82
CA ASN A 121 -1.79 28.65 -2.12
C ASN A 121 -3.22 28.53 -1.53
N PRO A 122 -3.65 29.47 -0.65
CA PRO A 122 -5.01 29.46 -0.11
C PRO A 122 -6.12 29.57 -1.16
N ALA A 123 -5.90 30.31 -2.25
CA ALA A 123 -6.95 30.62 -3.22
C ALA A 123 -7.56 29.37 -3.90
N PRO A 124 -6.78 28.40 -4.41
CA PRO A 124 -7.34 27.18 -5.00
C PRO A 124 -7.66 26.06 -4.00
N ASN A 125 -7.44 26.22 -2.67
CA ASN A 125 -7.57 25.13 -1.69
C ASN A 125 -8.91 24.39 -1.78
N GLN A 126 -10.02 25.12 -1.85
CA GLN A 126 -11.36 24.51 -1.95
C GLN A 126 -11.53 23.68 -3.24
N SER A 127 -10.97 24.15 -4.35
CA SER A 127 -11.06 23.45 -5.64
C SER A 127 -10.24 22.16 -5.64
N VAL A 128 -9.01 22.19 -5.10
CA VAL A 128 -8.16 20.99 -5.03
C VAL A 128 -8.71 19.96 -4.03
N GLU A 129 -9.29 20.40 -2.91
CA GLU A 129 -9.96 19.51 -1.95
C GLU A 129 -11.19 18.86 -2.58
N LYS A 130 -12.02 19.64 -3.28
CA LYS A 130 -13.18 19.13 -4.04
C LYS A 130 -12.75 18.09 -5.08
N GLY A 131 -11.58 18.27 -5.70
CA GLY A 131 -10.99 17.29 -6.61
C GLY A 131 -10.68 15.94 -5.94
N LEU A 132 -10.12 15.97 -4.72
CA LEU A 132 -9.88 14.76 -3.93
C LEU A 132 -11.20 14.09 -3.50
N LEU A 133 -12.16 14.88 -2.98
CA LEU A 133 -13.48 14.39 -2.59
C LEU A 133 -14.22 13.74 -3.75
N LYS A 134 -14.15 14.31 -4.96
CA LYS A 134 -14.77 13.72 -6.16
C LYS A 134 -14.16 12.36 -6.49
N ALA A 135 -12.83 12.22 -6.45
CA ALA A 135 -12.16 10.95 -6.72
C ALA A 135 -12.51 9.89 -5.66
N LEU A 136 -12.54 10.28 -4.38
CA LEU A 136 -13.00 9.41 -3.30
C LEU A 136 -14.46 9.00 -3.48
N LYS A 137 -15.34 9.93 -3.90
CA LYS A 137 -16.74 9.60 -4.15
C LYS A 137 -16.92 8.58 -5.28
N VAL A 138 -16.14 8.67 -6.35
CA VAL A 138 -16.17 7.69 -7.45
C VAL A 138 -15.74 6.30 -6.94
N LEU A 139 -14.69 6.23 -6.13
CA LEU A 139 -14.27 4.97 -5.50
C LEU A 139 -15.34 4.40 -4.54
N ASP A 140 -15.97 5.26 -3.74
CA ASP A 140 -17.04 4.87 -2.81
C ASP A 140 -18.27 4.31 -3.54
N ILE A 141 -18.68 4.96 -4.64
CA ILE A 141 -19.75 4.47 -5.51
C ILE A 141 -19.40 3.08 -6.02
N TYR A 142 -18.20 2.91 -6.58
CA TYR A 142 -17.75 1.61 -7.09
C TYR A 142 -17.80 0.51 -6.01
N LEU A 143 -17.33 0.80 -4.80
CA LEU A 143 -17.33 -0.16 -3.69
C LEU A 143 -18.74 -0.54 -3.24
N ASN A 144 -19.74 0.35 -3.39
CA ASN A 144 -21.12 0.09 -3.01
C ASN A 144 -21.98 -0.50 -4.15
N THR A 145 -21.57 -0.37 -5.40
CA THR A 145 -22.25 -1.00 -6.55
C THR A 145 -21.96 -2.51 -6.57
N PRO A 146 -22.98 -3.39 -6.54
CA PRO A 146 -22.79 -4.84 -6.69
C PRO A 146 -22.09 -5.22 -7.98
N GLN A 147 -21.20 -6.20 -7.90
CA GLN A 147 -20.66 -6.86 -9.09
C GLN A 147 -21.65 -7.90 -9.61
N ILE A 148 -21.51 -8.32 -10.87
CA ILE A 148 -22.38 -9.31 -11.53
C ILE A 148 -22.49 -10.59 -10.69
N ASP A 149 -21.37 -11.04 -10.11
CA ASP A 149 -21.33 -12.24 -9.26
C ASP A 149 -22.09 -12.10 -7.91
N GLU A 150 -22.43 -10.88 -7.51
CA GLU A 150 -23.19 -10.58 -6.28
C GLU A 150 -24.70 -10.47 -6.53
N ILE A 151 -25.14 -10.43 -7.79
CA ILE A 151 -26.54 -10.24 -8.15
C ILE A 151 -27.22 -11.61 -8.22
N ASP A 152 -28.13 -11.87 -7.29
CA ASP A 152 -29.07 -13.00 -7.39
C ASP A 152 -30.30 -12.55 -8.18
N GLU A 153 -30.42 -13.05 -9.41
CA GLU A 153 -31.54 -12.77 -10.32
C GLU A 153 -32.92 -13.18 -9.73
N ASN A 154 -32.93 -14.01 -8.68
CA ASN A 154 -34.15 -14.46 -8.01
C ASN A 154 -34.45 -13.72 -6.70
N SER A 155 -33.63 -12.74 -6.30
CA SER A 155 -33.86 -11.96 -5.09
C SER A 155 -35.05 -11.02 -5.25
N ALA A 156 -35.93 -10.98 -4.25
CA ALA A 156 -37.10 -10.09 -4.20
C ALA A 156 -36.79 -8.68 -3.65
N GLU A 157 -35.52 -8.37 -3.35
CA GLU A 157 -35.11 -7.07 -2.82
C GLU A 157 -34.80 -6.05 -3.92
N ASP A 158 -35.38 -4.86 -3.80
CA ASP A 158 -35.14 -3.73 -4.69
C ASP A 158 -33.76 -3.10 -4.38
N GLU A 159 -32.80 -3.38 -5.27
CA GLU A 159 -31.42 -2.87 -5.31
C GLU A 159 -30.46 -3.38 -4.20
N PRO A 160 -29.69 -4.45 -4.46
CA PRO A 160 -28.64 -4.86 -3.53
C PRO A 160 -27.57 -3.77 -3.41
N VAL A 161 -27.18 -3.41 -2.19
CA VAL A 161 -25.91 -2.71 -1.93
C VAL A 161 -24.83 -3.76 -1.79
N SER A 162 -23.66 -3.55 -2.41
CA SER A 162 -22.57 -4.51 -2.33
C SER A 162 -22.09 -4.70 -0.89
N ASN A 163 -21.94 -5.97 -0.51
CA ASN A 163 -21.39 -6.37 0.79
C ASN A 163 -19.98 -6.95 0.68
N ARG A 164 -19.36 -6.90 -0.52
CA ARG A 164 -17.99 -7.40 -0.71
C ARG A 164 -16.97 -6.67 0.15
N LYS A 165 -15.92 -7.39 0.52
CA LYS A 165 -14.86 -6.89 1.42
C LYS A 165 -13.83 -6.02 0.69
N PHE A 166 -13.50 -6.34 -0.55
CA PHE A 166 -12.40 -5.75 -1.33
C PHE A 166 -12.84 -5.35 -2.74
N LEU A 167 -11.93 -4.82 -3.57
CA LEU A 167 -12.29 -4.25 -4.87
C LEU A 167 -13.02 -5.25 -5.77
N ASP A 168 -12.54 -6.49 -5.84
CA ASP A 168 -13.00 -7.51 -6.79
C ASP A 168 -13.74 -8.71 -6.15
N GLY A 169 -14.12 -8.57 -4.88
CA GLY A 169 -14.84 -9.60 -4.13
C GLY A 169 -14.41 -9.69 -2.66
N ASN A 170 -14.40 -10.91 -2.13
CA ASN A 170 -14.10 -11.17 -0.72
C ASN A 170 -12.64 -11.51 -0.43
N GLU A 171 -11.81 -11.67 -1.46
CA GLU A 171 -10.37 -11.88 -1.35
C GLU A 171 -9.57 -10.72 -1.93
N LEU A 172 -8.37 -10.52 -1.39
CA LEU A 172 -7.45 -9.48 -1.86
C LEU A 172 -6.88 -9.83 -3.23
N THR A 173 -6.83 -8.83 -4.11
CA THR A 173 -6.31 -8.92 -5.48
C THR A 173 -5.12 -7.99 -5.71
N LEU A 174 -4.54 -8.04 -6.92
CA LEU A 174 -3.49 -7.10 -7.34
C LEU A 174 -3.96 -5.64 -7.29
N ALA A 175 -5.25 -5.37 -7.58
CA ALA A 175 -5.79 -4.02 -7.48
C ALA A 175 -5.78 -3.50 -6.04
N ASP A 176 -6.11 -4.35 -5.07
CA ASP A 176 -6.06 -4.01 -3.65
C ASP A 176 -4.61 -3.72 -3.19
N CYS A 177 -3.66 -4.55 -3.61
CA CYS A 177 -2.24 -4.36 -3.35
C CYS A 177 -1.72 -3.02 -3.90
N ASN A 178 -2.31 -2.53 -4.99
CA ASN A 178 -1.95 -1.25 -5.59
C ASN A 178 -2.62 -0.05 -4.87
N LEU A 179 -3.90 -0.18 -4.51
CA LEU A 179 -4.70 0.92 -3.97
C LEU A 179 -4.49 1.12 -2.45
N LEU A 180 -4.51 0.05 -1.66
CA LEU A 180 -4.49 0.12 -0.19
C LEU A 180 -3.28 0.89 0.37
N PRO A 181 -2.03 0.64 -0.08
CA PRO A 181 -0.88 1.42 0.40
C PRO A 181 -1.02 2.92 0.13
N LYS A 182 -1.56 3.29 -1.04
CA LYS A 182 -1.78 4.68 -1.41
C LYS A 182 -2.88 5.31 -0.56
N LEU A 183 -3.99 4.59 -0.37
CA LEU A 183 -5.14 5.08 0.39
C LEU A 183 -4.80 5.27 1.88
N ASN A 184 -3.98 4.39 2.46
CA ASN A 184 -3.43 4.56 3.82
C ASN A 184 -2.64 5.87 3.97
N ILE A 185 -1.73 6.14 3.01
CA ILE A 185 -0.97 7.39 3.00
C ILE A 185 -1.91 8.60 2.90
N VAL A 186 -2.95 8.54 2.04
CA VAL A 186 -3.95 9.62 1.96
C VAL A 186 -4.60 9.86 3.33
N GLN A 187 -5.04 8.81 4.01
CA GLN A 187 -5.71 8.92 5.32
C GLN A 187 -4.80 9.56 6.37
N VAL A 188 -3.61 9.00 6.58
CA VAL A 188 -2.67 9.46 7.63
C VAL A 188 -2.21 10.89 7.37
N VAL A 189 -1.81 11.21 6.14
CA VAL A 189 -1.20 12.50 5.80
C VAL A 189 -2.24 13.62 5.75
N CYS A 190 -3.43 13.37 5.20
CA CYS A 190 -4.49 14.37 5.16
C CYS A 190 -4.99 14.72 6.56
N GLU A 191 -5.16 13.72 7.44
CA GLU A 191 -5.56 13.96 8.81
C GLU A 191 -4.50 14.79 9.55
N HIS A 192 -3.23 14.39 9.46
CA HIS A 192 -2.13 15.08 10.15
C HIS A 192 -1.90 16.52 9.68
N PHE A 193 -1.80 16.76 8.36
CA PHE A 193 -1.36 18.07 7.83
C PHE A 193 -2.48 19.03 7.45
N ARG A 194 -3.73 18.55 7.38
CA ARG A 194 -4.90 19.34 6.95
C ARG A 194 -6.13 19.14 7.84
N GLY A 195 -6.13 18.20 8.78
CA GLY A 195 -7.33 17.84 9.54
C GLY A 195 -8.43 17.22 8.66
N PHE A 196 -8.11 16.86 7.42
CA PHE A 196 -9.07 16.26 6.49
C PHE A 196 -9.23 14.78 6.79
N LYS A 197 -10.49 14.35 6.96
CA LYS A 197 -10.86 12.95 7.10
C LYS A 197 -11.75 12.54 5.94
N ILE A 198 -11.68 11.26 5.55
CA ILE A 198 -12.60 10.70 4.58
C ILE A 198 -14.03 10.83 5.15
N PRO A 199 -14.98 11.49 4.45
CA PRO A 199 -16.33 11.69 4.94
C PRO A 199 -17.00 10.41 5.43
N ALA A 200 -17.76 10.47 6.52
CA ALA A 200 -18.43 9.31 7.10
C ALA A 200 -19.48 8.70 6.15
N GLU A 201 -20.03 9.51 5.25
CA GLU A 201 -20.98 9.09 4.20
C GLU A 201 -20.35 8.19 3.12
N PHE A 202 -19.01 8.09 3.04
CA PHE A 202 -18.33 7.18 2.11
C PHE A 202 -18.22 5.78 2.71
N THR A 203 -19.37 5.15 2.93
CA THR A 203 -19.52 3.87 3.64
C THR A 203 -18.77 2.72 2.98
N GLY A 204 -18.64 2.73 1.65
CA GLY A 204 -17.92 1.71 0.90
C GLY A 204 -16.43 1.77 1.20
N ILE A 205 -15.86 2.97 1.23
CA ILE A 205 -14.44 3.17 1.60
C ILE A 205 -14.18 2.78 3.05
N HIS A 206 -15.06 3.17 3.99
CA HIS A 206 -14.91 2.79 5.40
C HIS A 206 -14.98 1.27 5.58
N ARG A 207 -15.94 0.59 4.92
CA ARG A 207 -16.04 -0.88 4.91
C ARG A 207 -14.76 -1.51 4.34
N TYR A 208 -14.27 -1.00 3.22
CA TYR A 208 -13.06 -1.48 2.56
C TYR A 208 -11.82 -1.39 3.47
N LEU A 209 -11.57 -0.20 4.04
CA LEU A 209 -10.43 0.03 4.94
C LEU A 209 -10.53 -0.83 6.19
N GLN A 210 -11.71 -0.93 6.82
CA GLN A 210 -11.92 -1.76 8.01
C GLN A 210 -11.62 -3.24 7.74
N ASN A 211 -11.99 -3.77 6.57
CA ASN A 211 -11.65 -5.14 6.19
C ASN A 211 -10.16 -5.29 5.89
N ALA A 212 -9.55 -4.31 5.22
CA ALA A 212 -8.12 -4.33 4.91
C ALA A 212 -7.24 -4.31 6.17
N TYR A 213 -7.54 -3.47 7.16
CA TYR A 213 -6.77 -3.41 8.41
C TYR A 213 -6.87 -4.69 9.27
N LYS A 214 -7.87 -5.54 9.02
CA LYS A 214 -7.98 -6.87 9.65
C LYS A 214 -7.13 -7.94 8.96
N ARG A 215 -6.61 -7.67 7.77
CA ARG A 215 -5.76 -8.59 6.99
C ARG A 215 -4.30 -8.39 7.36
N GLU A 216 -3.63 -9.46 7.79
CA GLU A 216 -2.22 -9.41 8.17
C GLU A 216 -1.33 -8.95 7.00
N GLU A 217 -1.70 -9.31 5.77
CA GLU A 217 -0.97 -8.98 4.55
C GLU A 217 -0.88 -7.47 4.35
N PHE A 218 -1.91 -6.73 4.76
CA PHE A 218 -1.90 -5.27 4.72
C PHE A 218 -1.33 -4.68 6.03
N ALA A 219 -1.84 -5.10 7.18
CA ALA A 219 -1.47 -4.52 8.47
C ALA A 219 0.03 -4.66 8.81
N SER A 220 0.63 -5.81 8.50
CA SER A 220 2.04 -6.09 8.79
C SER A 220 3.01 -5.48 7.78
N THR A 221 2.51 -5.06 6.61
CA THR A 221 3.31 -4.42 5.56
C THR A 221 3.19 -2.90 5.59
N CYS A 222 2.26 -2.35 6.37
CA CYS A 222 2.14 -0.92 6.63
C CYS A 222 3.35 -0.41 7.43
N PRO A 223 3.97 0.71 7.01
CA PRO A 223 4.92 1.41 7.85
C PRO A 223 4.20 2.09 9.03
N ASP A 224 4.94 2.38 10.10
CA ASP A 224 4.42 3.14 11.23
C ASP A 224 3.88 4.52 10.79
N ALA A 225 2.75 4.94 11.37
CA ALA A 225 2.13 6.22 11.03
C ALA A 225 3.11 7.41 11.16
N ALA A 226 3.93 7.42 12.21
CA ALA A 226 4.97 8.43 12.42
C ALA A 226 6.00 8.48 11.27
N GLU A 227 6.35 7.33 10.68
CA GLU A 227 7.27 7.29 9.54
C GLU A 227 6.60 7.83 8.26
N ILE A 228 5.29 7.57 8.06
CA ILE A 228 4.52 8.17 6.97
C ILE A 228 4.53 9.70 7.09
N GLU A 229 4.19 10.22 8.27
CA GLU A 229 4.16 11.66 8.56
C GLU A 229 5.52 12.33 8.33
N VAL A 230 6.59 11.77 8.90
CA VAL A 230 7.94 12.33 8.78
C VAL A 230 8.44 12.30 7.33
N ASN A 231 8.22 11.21 6.60
CA ASN A 231 8.69 11.09 5.22
C ASN A 231 7.93 12.05 4.29
N GLU A 232 6.60 12.16 4.43
CA GLU A 232 5.80 13.09 3.62
C GLU A 232 6.10 14.55 3.97
N GLY A 233 6.21 14.88 5.26
CA GLY A 233 6.53 16.23 5.75
C GLY A 233 7.93 16.74 5.36
N ARG A 234 8.84 15.86 4.92
CA ARG A 234 10.16 16.24 4.41
C ARG A 234 10.16 16.66 2.94
N LYS A 235 9.10 16.36 2.17
CA LYS A 235 9.02 16.75 0.76
C LYS A 235 9.00 18.29 0.64
N PRO A 236 9.61 18.87 -0.40
CA PRO A 236 9.77 20.33 -0.53
C PRO A 236 8.48 21.13 -0.33
N ALA A 237 7.34 20.58 -0.77
CA ALA A 237 6.02 21.18 -0.64
C ALA A 237 5.55 21.42 0.82
N PHE A 238 6.17 20.78 1.81
CA PHE A 238 5.85 20.93 3.23
C PHE A 238 6.89 21.75 4.01
N ARG A 239 7.95 22.21 3.34
CA ARG A 239 9.09 22.93 3.95
C ARG A 239 8.69 24.28 4.54
N GLU A 240 7.65 24.92 4.01
CA GLU A 240 7.17 26.24 4.44
C GLU A 240 6.30 26.18 5.71
N LYS A 241 5.58 25.06 5.93
CA LYS A 241 4.75 24.84 7.14
C LYS A 241 5.57 24.54 8.41
N ARG A 242 6.86 24.22 8.29
CA ARG A 242 7.77 23.98 9.43
C ARG A 242 8.03 25.20 10.31
N ASN A 243 7.86 26.41 9.77
CA ASN A 243 8.16 27.63 10.51
C ASN A 243 7.04 28.04 11.48
N LEU A 244 5.86 27.44 11.40
CA LEU A 244 4.74 27.73 12.30
C LEU A 244 4.65 26.80 13.52
N THR A 245 5.14 25.56 13.43
CA THR A 245 4.98 24.59 14.53
C THR A 245 6.25 24.34 15.33
N ARG A 246 7.37 25.02 15.05
CA ARG A 246 8.67 24.77 15.71
C ARG A 246 8.66 24.99 17.25
N ASN A 247 7.61 25.59 17.82
CA ASN A 247 7.53 25.91 19.24
C ASN A 247 6.89 24.82 20.14
N GLU A 248 6.39 23.70 19.60
CA GLU A 248 5.70 22.68 20.42
C GLU A 248 6.40 21.30 20.48
N TRP A 249 7.51 21.09 19.76
CA TRP A 249 8.14 19.77 19.60
C TRP A 249 9.04 19.32 20.77
N ALA A 250 9.04 20.00 21.91
CA ALA A 250 9.94 19.68 23.02
C ALA A 250 9.34 18.75 24.09
N LEU A 251 8.06 18.41 24.04
CA LEU A 251 7.41 17.68 25.13
C LEU A 251 6.37 16.71 24.58
N HIS A 252 6.75 15.48 24.22
CA HIS A 252 5.89 14.32 24.48
C HIS A 252 6.72 13.01 24.43
N PRO A 253 6.59 12.11 25.42
CA PRO A 253 7.44 10.94 25.54
C PRO A 253 7.02 9.85 24.54
N CYS A 254 8.01 9.24 23.91
CA CYS A 254 7.88 8.03 23.11
C CYS A 254 7.11 6.93 23.86
N CYS A 255 6.04 6.43 23.25
CA CYS A 255 5.43 5.14 23.54
C CYS A 255 5.55 4.33 22.23
N GLY A 256 6.19 3.17 22.09
CA GLY A 256 6.60 2.19 23.08
C GLY A 256 6.03 0.82 22.68
N LYS A 257 6.66 0.14 21.70
CA LYS A 257 6.87 -1.32 21.52
C LYS A 257 6.77 -1.77 20.05
N GLY A 258 7.88 -1.64 19.33
CA GLY A 258 8.24 -2.48 18.19
C GLY A 258 9.67 -2.98 18.43
N SER A 259 9.89 -4.29 18.37
CA SER A 259 11.21 -4.90 18.58
C SER A 259 12.21 -4.33 17.56
N PRO A 260 13.38 -3.83 17.97
CA PRO A 260 14.34 -3.23 17.03
C PRO A 260 14.94 -4.32 16.13
N LEU A 261 14.61 -4.26 14.84
CA LEU A 261 15.29 -5.03 13.79
C LEU A 261 16.61 -4.33 13.46
N LEU A 262 17.74 -4.94 13.83
CA LEU A 262 19.10 -4.44 13.57
C LEU A 262 19.38 -4.20 12.06
N PRO A 263 20.30 -3.26 11.70
CA PRO A 263 20.57 -2.91 10.31
C PRO A 263 21.12 -4.09 9.51
N GLY A 264 20.62 -4.30 8.30
CA GLY A 264 21.06 -5.39 7.41
C GLY A 264 20.50 -6.78 7.73
N LYS A 265 19.50 -6.89 8.63
CA LYS A 265 18.84 -8.17 8.89
C LYS A 265 17.84 -8.52 7.78
N ARG A 266 18.14 -9.61 7.05
CA ARG A 266 17.16 -10.31 6.21
C ARG A 266 16.03 -10.81 7.11
N SER A 267 14.82 -10.35 6.85
CA SER A 267 13.64 -10.90 7.51
C SER A 267 13.01 -11.92 6.56
N LYS A 268 12.93 -13.17 7.00
CA LYS A 268 12.31 -14.26 6.22
C LYS A 268 10.81 -14.22 6.45
N TRP A 269 10.07 -14.09 5.36
CA TRP A 269 8.62 -14.07 5.34
C TRP A 269 8.12 -15.30 4.60
N THR A 270 7.09 -15.93 5.13
CA THR A 270 6.36 -17.00 4.48
C THR A 270 4.91 -16.57 4.46
N GLY A 271 4.33 -16.34 3.29
CA GLY A 271 2.88 -16.22 3.21
C GLY A 271 2.28 -17.53 3.68
N ARG A 272 1.59 -17.54 4.83
CA ARG A 272 0.84 -18.73 5.22
C ARG A 272 -0.30 -18.88 4.22
N PRO A 273 -0.52 -20.06 3.61
CA PRO A 273 -1.78 -20.32 2.94
C PRO A 273 -2.86 -20.09 3.99
N GLY A 274 -3.79 -19.16 3.72
CA GLY A 274 -4.92 -18.94 4.61
C GLY A 274 -5.54 -20.29 4.94
N THR A 275 -5.62 -20.64 6.21
CA THR A 275 -6.32 -21.83 6.66
C THR A 275 -7.79 -21.61 6.37
N GLY A 276 -8.23 -22.04 5.18
CA GLY A 276 -9.61 -22.38 4.95
C GLY A 276 -9.93 -23.56 5.85
N THR A 277 -10.56 -23.29 6.99
CA THR A 277 -11.23 -24.32 7.77
C THR A 277 -12.70 -24.34 7.39
N ALA A 278 -13.08 -25.46 6.78
CA ALA A 278 -14.36 -26.16 6.72
C ALA A 278 -15.66 -25.39 7.02
#